data_AF-A0A4Q5YXR9-F1
#
_entry.id   AF-A0A4Q5YXR9-F1
#
_cell.length_a   1.000
_cell.length_b   1.000
_cell.length_c   1.000
_cell.angle_alpha   90.00
_cell.angle_beta   90.00
_cell.angle_gamma   90.00
#
_symmetry.space_group_name_H-M   'P 1'
#
loop_
_entity.id
_entity.type
_entity.pdbx_description
1 polymer ?
#
loop_
_entity_poly.entity_id
_entity_poly.type
_entity_poly.pdbx_seq_one_letter_code
_entity_poly.pdbx_strand_id
1 'polypeptide(L)'
;MIDFLAASPSSVIALIDLGFLDNHNFNTLGTVAVFVIQALYAMKQDWLEVVAASGSFPENLNGMTPGSIYRLERLEWHIRQVIITTEGLEQVRYGDYGTKNPAYSEANFQGTSSIKYTIEFHYLIYRGELPQNHPRGAAQYIDHAVRLTGSADYMGAAFSWGDQRIHEIAASGTKTGNATTWVEISQNHHVTLIHSLL
;
A
#
# COMPACT_ATOMS: atom_id res chain seq x y z
N MET A 1 9.95 -13.18 -27.94
CA MET A 1 9.66 -13.42 -26.50
C MET A 1 8.26 -14.00 -26.33
N ILE A 2 7.23 -13.40 -26.93
CA ILE A 2 5.86 -13.98 -27.00
C ILE A 2 5.79 -15.26 -27.86
N ASP A 3 6.66 -15.40 -28.86
CA ASP A 3 6.66 -16.59 -29.75
C ASP A 3 6.86 -17.92 -28.99
N PHE A 4 7.49 -17.86 -27.82
CA PHE A 4 7.66 -19.01 -26.93
C PHE A 4 6.38 -19.39 -26.17
N LEU A 5 5.49 -18.43 -25.95
CA LEU A 5 4.24 -18.63 -25.19
C LEU A 5 3.08 -19.15 -26.06
N ALA A 6 3.27 -19.24 -27.37
CA ALA A 6 2.23 -19.63 -28.34
C ALA A 6 0.91 -18.83 -28.19
N ALA A 7 1.00 -17.59 -27.72
CA ALA A 7 -0.13 -16.71 -27.43
C ALA A 7 -0.11 -15.47 -28.36
N SER A 8 -1.28 -14.94 -28.69
CA SER A 8 -1.39 -13.64 -29.35
C SER A 8 -1.06 -12.52 -28.34
N PRO A 9 -0.40 -11.42 -28.75
CA PRO A 9 -0.22 -10.26 -27.88
C PRO A 9 -1.55 -9.78 -27.25
N SER A 10 -2.65 -9.85 -28.03
CA SER A 10 -4.01 -9.46 -27.61
C SER A 10 -4.63 -10.35 -26.55
N SER A 11 -3.97 -11.42 -26.16
CA SER A 11 -4.35 -12.30 -25.05
C SER A 11 -3.36 -12.24 -23.88
N VAL A 12 -2.38 -11.32 -23.90
CA VAL A 12 -1.30 -11.25 -22.92
C VAL A 12 -1.34 -9.92 -22.18
N ILE A 13 -1.32 -10.00 -20.86
CA ILE A 13 -1.05 -8.85 -19.98
C ILE A 13 0.46 -8.77 -19.76
N ALA A 14 1.06 -7.63 -20.10
CA ALA A 14 2.46 -7.34 -19.81
C ALA A 14 2.58 -6.69 -18.43
N LEU A 15 3.16 -7.41 -17.46
CA LEU A 15 3.45 -6.90 -16.13
C LEU A 15 4.89 -6.40 -16.05
N ILE A 16 5.04 -5.13 -15.64
CA ILE A 16 6.31 -4.47 -15.38
C ILE A 16 6.41 -4.28 -13.88
N ASP A 17 7.11 -5.21 -13.23
CA ASP A 17 7.34 -5.21 -11.78
C ASP A 17 8.57 -4.35 -11.46
N LEU A 18 8.36 -3.24 -10.76
CA LEU A 18 9.42 -2.32 -10.29
C LEU A 18 9.92 -2.69 -8.89
N GLY A 19 9.30 -3.66 -8.23
CA GLY A 19 9.66 -4.14 -6.91
C GLY A 19 9.40 -3.13 -5.80
N PHE A 20 10.21 -3.25 -4.74
CA PHE A 20 10.19 -2.35 -3.59
C PHE A 20 10.83 -1.00 -3.93
N LEU A 21 10.12 0.07 -3.57
CA LEU A 21 10.59 1.44 -3.78
C LEU A 21 11.05 2.10 -2.47
N ASP A 22 12.17 2.81 -2.56
CA ASP A 22 12.67 3.70 -1.52
C ASP A 22 13.18 5.02 -2.12
N ASN A 23 13.62 5.94 -1.26
CA ASN A 23 14.11 7.25 -1.68
C ASN A 23 15.38 7.20 -2.55
N HIS A 24 16.09 6.07 -2.60
CA HIS A 24 17.30 5.90 -3.39
C HIS A 24 16.99 5.42 -4.81
N ASN A 25 15.94 4.61 -4.99
CA ASN A 25 15.67 3.94 -6.26
C ASN A 25 14.46 4.50 -7.03
N PHE A 26 13.50 5.16 -6.38
CA PHE A 26 12.18 5.39 -7.01
C PHE A 26 12.24 6.27 -8.27
N ASN A 27 13.06 7.31 -8.29
CA ASN A 27 13.24 8.17 -9.46
C ASN A 27 13.83 7.41 -10.66
N THR A 28 14.85 6.59 -10.40
CA THR A 28 15.51 5.79 -11.42
C THR A 28 14.55 4.74 -11.98
N LEU A 29 13.86 4.01 -11.10
CA LEU A 29 12.91 2.98 -11.50
C LEU A 29 11.71 3.57 -12.24
N GLY A 30 11.17 4.72 -11.82
CA GLY A 30 10.11 5.42 -12.54
C GLY A 30 10.52 5.83 -13.96
N THR A 31 11.74 6.37 -14.11
CA THR A 31 12.29 6.71 -15.43
C THR A 31 12.45 5.49 -16.34
N VAL A 32 12.98 4.39 -15.78
CA VAL A 32 13.12 3.12 -16.50
C VAL A 32 11.75 2.56 -16.89
N ALA A 33 10.75 2.63 -16.01
CA ALA A 33 9.39 2.18 -16.28
C ALA A 33 8.82 2.87 -17.52
N VAL A 34 8.88 4.21 -17.56
CA VAL A 34 8.40 5.00 -18.70
C VAL A 34 9.09 4.58 -19.99
N PHE A 35 10.42 4.47 -20.00
CA PHE A 35 11.18 4.07 -21.18
C PHE A 35 10.81 2.65 -21.66
N VAL A 36 10.68 1.69 -20.74
CA VAL A 36 10.31 0.31 -21.07
C VAL A 36 8.89 0.24 -21.63
N ILE A 37 7.93 0.95 -21.04
CA ILE A 37 6.55 0.99 -21.54
C ILE A 37 6.49 1.62 -22.92
N GLN A 38 7.18 2.75 -23.14
CA GLN A 38 7.26 3.39 -24.46
C GLN A 38 7.85 2.44 -25.50
N ALA A 39 8.92 1.71 -25.15
CA ALA A 39 9.50 0.71 -26.04
C ALA A 39 8.52 -0.44 -26.32
N LEU A 40 7.75 -0.90 -25.33
CA LEU A 40 6.70 -1.91 -25.50
C LEU A 40 5.62 -1.46 -26.50
N TYR A 41 5.15 -0.22 -26.39
CA TYR A 41 4.16 0.33 -27.34
C TYR A 41 4.75 0.61 -28.72
N ALA A 42 6.02 1.02 -28.80
CA ALA A 42 6.71 1.24 -30.07
C ALA A 42 6.85 -0.03 -30.91
N MET A 43 6.82 -1.22 -30.29
CA MET A 43 6.77 -2.50 -31.02
C MET A 43 5.45 -2.74 -31.75
N LYS A 44 4.41 -1.91 -31.52
CA LYS A 44 3.08 -1.99 -32.16
C LYS A 44 2.45 -3.38 -32.06
N GLN A 45 2.63 -4.01 -30.90
CA GLN A 45 1.94 -5.24 -30.56
C GLN A 45 0.68 -4.88 -29.78
N ASP A 46 -0.44 -5.48 -30.15
CA ASP A 46 -1.73 -5.26 -29.49
C ASP A 46 -1.78 -6.01 -28.17
N TRP A 47 -1.03 -5.60 -27.15
CA TRP A 47 -1.09 -6.20 -25.82
C TRP A 47 -2.50 -6.08 -25.24
N LEU A 48 -3.00 -7.10 -24.53
CA LEU A 48 -4.31 -7.02 -23.87
C LEU A 48 -4.31 -5.85 -22.87
N GLU A 49 -3.32 -5.82 -21.99
CA GLU A 49 -3.08 -4.73 -21.05
C GLU A 49 -1.59 -4.61 -20.73
N VAL A 50 -1.14 -3.41 -20.37
CA VAL A 50 0.18 -3.19 -19.76
C VAL A 50 -0.06 -2.69 -18.34
N VAL A 51 0.57 -3.36 -17.37
CA VAL A 51 0.44 -3.07 -15.94
C VAL A 51 1.83 -2.74 -15.39
N ALA A 52 1.98 -1.58 -14.76
CA ALA A 52 3.14 -1.28 -13.92
C ALA A 52 2.79 -1.60 -12.46
N ALA A 53 3.65 -2.30 -11.73
CA ALA A 53 3.41 -2.67 -10.34
C ALA A 53 4.60 -2.33 -9.44
N SER A 54 4.33 -1.81 -8.25
CA SER A 54 5.35 -1.54 -7.22
C SER A 54 4.74 -1.29 -5.84
N GLY A 55 5.59 -1.10 -4.82
CA GLY A 55 5.15 -0.63 -3.51
C GLY A 55 6.30 -0.09 -2.66
N SER A 56 6.03 0.93 -1.83
CA SER A 56 7.03 1.56 -0.95
C SER A 56 6.87 1.27 0.55
N PHE A 57 5.96 0.35 0.94
CA PHE A 57 5.75 0.09 2.36
C PHE A 57 7.04 -0.48 3.01
N PRO A 58 7.56 0.16 4.08
CA PRO A 58 8.87 -0.18 4.61
C PRO A 58 8.91 -1.60 5.18
N GLU A 59 10.08 -2.23 5.12
CA GLU A 59 10.33 -3.57 5.67
C GLU A 59 9.95 -3.66 7.15
N ASN A 60 10.27 -2.62 7.91
CA ASN A 60 9.97 -2.53 9.33
C ASN A 60 9.66 -1.07 9.73
N LEU A 61 9.13 -0.91 10.94
CA LEU A 61 8.81 0.40 11.52
C LEU A 61 9.90 0.85 12.52
N ASN A 62 11.14 0.36 12.35
CA ASN A 62 12.26 0.77 13.21
C ASN A 62 12.61 2.23 12.93
N GLY A 63 13.17 2.91 13.93
CA GLY A 63 13.44 4.35 13.87
C GLY A 63 12.20 5.25 14.05
N MET A 64 10.99 4.68 14.04
CA MET A 64 9.78 5.41 14.43
C MET A 64 9.53 5.31 15.94
N THR A 65 9.43 6.46 16.60
CA THR A 65 9.17 6.56 18.04
C THR A 65 7.74 6.13 18.36
N PRO A 66 7.55 5.12 19.25
CA PRO A 66 6.21 4.74 19.71
C PRO A 66 5.43 5.91 20.34
N GLY A 67 4.11 5.90 20.19
CA GLY A 67 3.20 6.99 20.57
C GLY A 67 3.04 8.10 19.51
N SER A 68 3.92 8.16 18.51
CA SER A 68 3.89 9.18 17.46
C SER A 68 3.04 8.77 16.25
N ILE A 69 2.67 9.75 15.41
CA ILE A 69 2.03 9.52 14.11
C ILE A 69 3.01 9.93 13.02
N TYR A 70 3.30 9.02 12.09
CA TYR A 70 4.15 9.29 10.94
C TYR A 70 3.33 9.35 9.65
N ARG A 71 3.77 10.20 8.72
CA ARG A 71 3.32 10.24 7.33
C ARG A 71 4.46 9.76 6.46
N LEU A 72 4.29 8.61 5.83
CA LEU A 72 5.27 8.05 4.88
C LEU A 72 4.75 8.23 3.47
N GLU A 73 5.57 8.73 2.57
CA GLU A 73 5.18 8.91 1.18
C GLU A 73 4.94 7.57 0.47
N ARG A 74 3.91 7.55 -0.36
CA ARG A 74 3.61 6.47 -1.30
C ARG A 74 4.35 6.70 -2.59
N LEU A 75 5.59 6.21 -2.66
CA LEU A 75 6.46 6.44 -3.82
C LEU A 75 5.88 5.77 -5.07
N GLU A 76 5.22 4.62 -4.89
CA GLU A 76 4.49 3.92 -5.95
C GLU A 76 3.39 4.80 -6.57
N TRP A 77 2.70 5.60 -5.75
CA TRP A 77 1.65 6.48 -6.25
C TRP A 77 2.22 7.62 -7.08
N HIS A 78 3.39 8.15 -6.72
CA HIS A 78 4.09 9.16 -7.52
C HIS A 78 4.52 8.61 -8.88
N ILE A 79 5.08 7.39 -8.92
CA ILE A 79 5.44 6.73 -10.19
C ILE A 79 4.20 6.53 -11.06
N ARG A 80 3.08 6.08 -10.47
CA ARG A 80 1.80 5.97 -11.21
C ARG A 80 1.43 7.29 -11.86
N GLN A 81 1.44 8.40 -11.12
CA GLN A 81 1.09 9.73 -11.65
C GLN A 81 2.00 10.11 -12.82
N VAL A 82 3.31 9.89 -12.70
CA VAL A 82 4.26 10.14 -13.80
C VAL A 82 3.92 9.30 -15.03
N ILE A 83 3.64 8.01 -14.88
CA ILE A 83 3.31 7.12 -15.99
C ILE A 83 2.04 7.60 -16.70
N ILE A 84 0.93 7.77 -15.97
CA ILE A 84 -0.38 8.06 -16.60
C ILE A 84 -0.48 9.49 -17.16
N THR A 85 0.42 10.39 -16.77
CA THR A 85 0.50 11.76 -17.32
C THR A 85 1.54 11.89 -18.42
N THR A 86 2.31 10.83 -18.70
CA THR A 86 3.22 10.79 -19.84
C THR A 86 2.43 10.49 -21.11
N GLU A 87 2.64 11.30 -22.14
CA GLU A 87 1.96 11.17 -23.44
C GLU A 87 2.11 9.75 -24.01
N GLY A 88 0.98 9.13 -24.34
CA GLY A 88 0.88 7.79 -24.93
C GLY A 88 0.89 6.64 -23.92
N LEU A 89 0.95 6.93 -22.61
CA LEU A 89 0.97 5.94 -21.52
C LEU A 89 -0.29 5.99 -20.63
N GLU A 90 -1.32 6.76 -21.01
CA GLU A 90 -2.51 7.03 -20.20
C GLU A 90 -3.31 5.75 -19.88
N GLN A 91 -3.24 4.75 -20.76
CA GLN A 91 -3.92 3.46 -20.63
C GLN A 91 -3.18 2.44 -19.75
N VAL A 92 -1.98 2.75 -19.26
CA VAL A 92 -1.22 1.82 -18.41
C VAL A 92 -1.95 1.64 -17.08
N ARG A 93 -2.23 0.39 -16.73
CA ARG A 93 -2.82 0.05 -15.43
C ARG A 93 -1.77 -0.02 -14.34
N TYR A 94 -2.22 0.05 -13.10
CA TYR A 94 -1.34 0.04 -11.94
C TYR A 94 -1.65 -1.10 -10.97
N GLY A 95 -0.63 -1.83 -10.55
CA GLY A 95 -0.66 -2.81 -9.46
C GLY A 95 0.01 -2.26 -8.20
N ASP A 96 -0.58 -2.49 -7.03
CA ASP A 96 -0.09 -2.03 -5.74
C ASP A 96 0.18 -3.22 -4.80
N TYR A 97 1.23 -3.15 -4.00
CA TYR A 97 1.63 -4.22 -3.05
C TYR A 97 0.91 -4.14 -1.69
N GLY A 98 0.10 -3.13 -1.48
CA GLY A 98 -0.68 -2.94 -0.27
C GLY A 98 0.13 -2.38 0.89
N THR A 99 -0.29 -2.74 2.10
CA THR A 99 0.26 -2.17 3.35
C THR A 99 1.38 -3.00 3.98
N LYS A 100 2.09 -3.77 3.15
CA LYS A 100 3.21 -4.62 3.54
C LYS A 100 4.34 -4.55 2.53
N ASN A 101 5.55 -4.77 3.03
CA ASN A 101 6.72 -4.88 2.17
C ASN A 101 6.60 -6.15 1.28
N PRO A 102 6.95 -6.07 -0.02
CA PRO A 102 6.86 -7.21 -0.94
C PRO A 102 7.88 -8.32 -0.65
N ALA A 103 9.01 -8.01 0.00
CA ALA A 103 9.94 -9.03 0.46
C ALA A 103 9.37 -9.68 1.73
N TYR A 104 8.62 -10.76 1.54
CA TYR A 104 8.09 -11.54 2.66
C TYR A 104 9.20 -12.39 3.28
N SER A 105 9.52 -12.10 4.53
CA SER A 105 10.24 -13.03 5.41
C SER A 105 9.30 -13.53 6.49
N GLU A 106 9.27 -14.83 6.74
CA GLU A 106 8.58 -15.38 7.91
C GLU A 106 9.22 -14.82 9.19
N ALA A 107 8.47 -13.97 9.89
CA ALA A 107 8.89 -13.45 11.18
C ALA A 107 8.17 -14.23 12.28
N ASN A 108 8.93 -14.97 13.09
CA ASN A 108 8.44 -15.70 14.27
C ASN A 108 8.13 -14.78 15.47
N PHE A 109 8.00 -13.47 15.26
CA PHE A 109 7.90 -12.47 16.31
C PHE A 109 6.56 -11.73 16.24
N GLN A 110 6.00 -11.42 17.40
CA GLN A 110 4.79 -10.60 17.49
C GLN A 110 5.08 -9.18 16.99
N GLY A 111 4.26 -8.67 16.08
CA GLY A 111 4.34 -7.27 15.65
C GLY A 111 3.90 -6.30 16.74
N THR A 112 4.33 -5.05 16.62
CA THR A 112 3.87 -3.95 17.48
C THR A 112 2.39 -3.64 17.27
N SER A 113 1.74 -3.04 18.26
CA SER A 113 0.34 -2.59 18.18
C SER A 113 0.17 -1.29 17.40
N SER A 114 0.57 -1.26 16.12
CA SER A 114 0.51 -0.06 15.27
C SER A 114 -0.62 -0.14 14.26
N ILE A 115 -1.32 0.97 14.02
CA ILE A 115 -2.29 1.10 12.92
C ILE A 115 -1.56 1.62 11.69
N LYS A 116 -1.82 0.99 10.54
CA LYS A 116 -1.39 1.44 9.21
C LYS A 116 -2.65 1.87 8.46
N TYR A 117 -2.71 3.13 8.05
CA TYR A 117 -3.86 3.68 7.36
C TYR A 117 -3.39 4.40 6.10
N THR A 118 -4.04 4.16 4.97
CA THR A 118 -3.58 4.72 3.70
C THR A 118 -4.41 5.94 3.35
N ILE A 119 -3.76 7.03 2.97
CA ILE A 119 -4.39 8.13 2.25
C ILE A 119 -3.70 8.24 0.89
N GLU A 120 -4.28 9.03 -0.02
CA GLU A 120 -3.86 9.05 -1.43
C GLU A 120 -2.33 9.04 -1.62
N PHE A 121 -1.63 9.98 -0.98
CA PHE A 121 -0.17 10.12 -1.13
C PHE A 121 0.66 9.55 0.02
N HIS A 122 0.04 9.02 1.09
CA HIS A 122 0.77 8.63 2.30
C HIS A 122 0.25 7.37 3.00
N TYR A 123 1.15 6.66 3.66
CA TYR A 123 0.81 5.77 4.77
C TYR A 123 0.90 6.54 6.09
N LEU A 124 -0.21 6.58 6.82
CA LEU A 124 -0.28 7.05 8.19
C LEU A 124 0.03 5.90 9.12
N ILE A 125 1.08 6.06 9.93
CA ILE A 125 1.50 5.06 10.91
C ILE A 125 1.24 5.62 12.31
N TYR A 126 0.22 5.09 12.97
CA TYR A 126 -0.01 5.32 14.38
C TYR A 126 0.84 4.31 15.14
N ARG A 127 2.02 4.77 15.58
CA ARG A 127 3.07 3.89 16.09
C ARG A 127 2.76 3.46 17.52
N GLY A 128 2.63 2.15 17.71
CA GLY A 128 2.58 1.50 19.02
C GLY A 128 3.81 0.65 19.31
N GLU A 129 3.83 0.05 20.49
CA GLU A 129 4.88 -0.86 20.96
C GLU A 129 4.45 -2.33 20.86
N LEU A 130 5.40 -3.24 21.11
CA LEU A 130 5.06 -4.63 21.38
C LEU A 130 4.07 -4.69 22.57
N PRO A 131 2.99 -5.49 22.49
CA PRO A 131 2.01 -5.58 23.58
C PRO A 131 2.67 -5.85 24.95
N GLN A 132 3.65 -6.75 25.00
CA GLN A 132 4.35 -7.10 26.24
C GLN A 132 5.19 -5.96 26.85
N ASN A 133 5.52 -4.92 26.06
CA ASN A 133 6.34 -3.80 26.51
C ASN A 133 5.51 -2.60 26.98
N HIS A 134 4.19 -2.62 26.76
CA HIS A 134 3.33 -1.47 27.03
C HIS A 134 2.28 -1.79 28.10
N PRO A 135 2.02 -0.90 29.09
CA PRO A 135 1.05 -1.16 30.17
C PRO A 135 -0.36 -1.52 29.69
N ARG A 136 -0.74 -0.99 28.53
CA ARG A 136 -2.04 -1.26 27.90
C ARG A 136 -2.05 -2.49 27.00
N GLY A 137 -0.94 -3.18 26.80
CA GLY A 137 -0.88 -4.34 25.90
C GLY A 137 -1.38 -4.01 24.49
N ALA A 138 -2.19 -4.89 23.92
CA ALA A 138 -2.85 -4.68 22.63
C ALA A 138 -3.94 -3.58 22.67
N ALA A 139 -4.38 -3.11 23.85
CA ALA A 139 -5.37 -2.04 23.95
C ALA A 139 -4.86 -0.68 23.44
N GLN A 140 -3.56 -0.56 23.11
CA GLN A 140 -3.01 0.55 22.33
C GLN A 140 -3.79 0.79 21.01
N TYR A 141 -4.28 -0.28 20.39
CA TYR A 141 -5.09 -0.19 19.18
C TYR A 141 -6.35 0.66 19.36
N ILE A 142 -6.98 0.64 20.54
CA ILE A 142 -8.13 1.51 20.84
C ILE A 142 -7.72 2.96 20.81
N ASP A 143 -6.60 3.30 21.47
CA ASP A 143 -6.12 4.69 21.54
C ASP A 143 -5.76 5.22 20.16
N HIS A 144 -5.11 4.38 19.34
CA HIS A 144 -4.80 4.73 17.96
C HIS A 144 -6.07 4.85 17.11
N ALA A 145 -7.07 3.99 17.28
CA ALA A 145 -8.33 4.06 16.55
C ALA A 145 -9.14 5.31 16.93
N VAL A 146 -9.19 5.69 18.21
CA VAL A 146 -9.81 6.95 18.66
C VAL A 146 -9.11 8.15 18.05
N ARG A 147 -7.76 8.18 18.03
CA ARG A 147 -7.00 9.26 17.41
C ARG A 147 -7.24 9.34 15.90
N LEU A 148 -7.26 8.21 15.21
CA LEU A 148 -7.50 8.14 13.78
C LEU A 148 -8.91 8.61 13.44
N THR A 149 -9.93 8.07 14.09
CA THR A 149 -11.35 8.43 13.83
C THR A 149 -11.69 9.88 14.15
N GLY A 150 -10.95 10.51 15.08
CA GLY A 150 -11.05 11.94 15.36
C GLY A 150 -10.20 12.84 14.46
N SER A 151 -9.41 12.28 13.54
CA SER A 151 -8.55 13.04 12.63
C SER A 151 -9.26 13.39 11.33
N ALA A 152 -8.81 14.46 10.66
CA ALA A 152 -9.30 14.84 9.33
C ALA A 152 -8.88 13.85 8.22
N ASP A 153 -7.92 12.97 8.50
CA ASP A 153 -7.43 11.97 7.54
C ASP A 153 -8.34 10.74 7.45
N TYR A 154 -9.23 10.53 8.42
CA TYR A 154 -10.10 9.37 8.43
C TYR A 154 -11.24 9.51 7.42
N MET A 155 -11.36 8.54 6.51
CA MET A 155 -12.31 8.55 5.40
C MET A 155 -13.75 8.25 5.83
N GLY A 156 -13.97 7.91 7.10
CA GLY A 156 -15.29 7.70 7.68
C GLY A 156 -15.70 6.23 7.69
N ALA A 157 -16.56 5.86 8.64
CA ALA A 157 -16.95 4.47 8.91
C ALA A 157 -17.64 3.78 7.72
N ALA A 158 -18.24 4.54 6.82
CA ALA A 158 -18.91 4.00 5.63
C ALA A 158 -17.97 3.80 4.43
N PHE A 159 -16.70 4.23 4.51
CA PHE A 159 -15.79 4.18 3.37
C PHE A 159 -15.38 2.75 3.02
N SER A 160 -15.01 1.95 4.01
CA SER A 160 -14.64 0.54 3.83
C SER A 160 -15.05 -0.30 5.02
N TRP A 161 -15.02 -1.63 4.87
CA TRP A 161 -15.17 -2.55 6.00
C TRP A 161 -14.09 -2.31 7.06
N GLY A 162 -12.84 -2.04 6.65
CA GLY A 162 -11.76 -1.69 7.55
C GLY A 162 -12.06 -0.44 8.37
N ASP A 163 -12.57 0.61 7.73
CA ASP A 163 -12.94 1.85 8.40
C ASP A 163 -14.07 1.65 9.41
N GLN A 164 -15.10 0.89 9.04
CA GLN A 164 -16.17 0.53 9.96
C GLN A 164 -15.60 -0.15 11.22
N ARG A 165 -14.68 -1.10 11.04
CA ARG A 165 -14.08 -1.85 12.15
C ARG A 165 -13.23 -0.95 13.05
N ILE A 166 -12.49 0.00 12.46
CA ILE A 166 -11.74 1.02 13.22
C ILE A 166 -12.70 1.85 14.07
N HIS A 167 -13.82 2.30 13.49
CA HIS A 167 -14.84 3.07 14.21
C HIS A 167 -15.45 2.27 15.37
N GLU A 168 -15.83 1.02 15.15
CA GLU A 168 -16.38 0.14 16.20
C GLU A 168 -15.39 -0.10 17.34
N ILE A 169 -14.10 -0.28 17.04
CA ILE A 169 -13.06 -0.47 18.06
C ILE A 169 -12.85 0.84 18.85
N ALA A 170 -12.83 1.98 18.16
CA ALA A 170 -12.74 3.30 18.80
C ALA A 170 -13.93 3.56 19.74
N ALA A 171 -15.15 3.21 19.32
CA ALA A 171 -16.38 3.45 20.08
C ALA A 171 -16.60 2.46 21.23
N SER A 172 -16.29 1.17 21.03
CA SER A 172 -16.54 0.13 22.04
C SER A 172 -15.48 0.08 23.15
N GLY A 173 -14.26 0.55 22.86
CA GLY A 173 -13.15 0.51 23.81
C GLY A 173 -12.71 -0.90 24.24
N THR A 174 -13.17 -1.95 23.55
CA THR A 174 -12.86 -3.36 23.86
C THR A 174 -12.71 -4.19 22.58
N LYS A 175 -12.27 -5.45 22.69
CA LYS A 175 -12.17 -6.42 21.56
C LYS A 175 -11.38 -5.89 20.34
N THR A 176 -10.15 -5.46 20.57
CA THR A 176 -9.26 -4.92 19.54
C THR A 176 -8.90 -5.88 18.41
N GLY A 177 -9.15 -7.18 18.58
CA GLY A 177 -8.56 -8.22 17.73
C GLY A 177 -7.05 -8.38 18.00
N ASN A 178 -6.39 -9.13 17.13
CA ASN A 178 -4.95 -9.42 17.18
C ASN A 178 -4.22 -8.76 15.98
N ALA A 179 -2.91 -9.00 15.86
CA ALA A 179 -2.13 -8.44 14.76
C ALA A 179 -2.67 -8.84 13.36
N THR A 180 -3.19 -10.05 13.20
CA THR A 180 -3.84 -10.51 11.96
C THR A 180 -5.08 -9.68 11.65
N THR A 181 -5.93 -9.42 12.63
CA THR A 181 -7.11 -8.55 12.49
C THR A 181 -6.72 -7.16 11.98
N TRP A 182 -5.63 -6.57 12.49
CA TRP A 182 -5.19 -5.25 12.06
C TRP A 182 -4.55 -5.24 10.66
N VAL A 183 -3.95 -6.36 10.23
CA VAL A 183 -3.53 -6.54 8.83
C VAL A 183 -4.75 -6.58 7.91
N GLU A 184 -5.79 -7.33 8.27
CA GLU A 184 -7.03 -7.41 7.48
C GLU A 184 -7.71 -6.04 7.34
N ILE A 185 -7.84 -5.31 8.46
CA ILE A 185 -8.41 -3.95 8.49
C ILE A 185 -7.60 -3.01 7.58
N SER A 186 -6.28 -2.97 7.74
CA SER A 186 -5.40 -2.08 6.97
C SER A 186 -5.45 -2.40 5.48
N GLN A 187 -5.42 -3.69 5.12
CA GLN A 187 -5.43 -4.13 3.74
C GLN A 187 -6.77 -3.89 3.06
N ASN A 188 -7.89 -4.13 3.76
CA ASN A 188 -9.22 -3.86 3.21
C ASN A 188 -9.43 -2.38 2.92
N HIS A 189 -9.08 -1.52 3.89
CA HIS A 189 -9.15 -0.07 3.71
C HIS A 189 -8.28 0.37 2.52
N HIS A 190 -7.02 -0.10 2.47
CA HIS A 190 -6.11 0.23 1.39
C HIS A 190 -6.66 -0.17 0.01
N VAL A 191 -7.10 -1.42 -0.17
CA VAL A 191 -7.66 -1.88 -1.45
C VAL A 191 -8.89 -1.06 -1.85
N THR A 192 -9.74 -0.70 -0.88
CA THR A 192 -10.91 0.16 -1.13
C THR A 192 -10.48 1.55 -1.60
N LEU A 193 -9.46 2.13 -0.98
CA LEU A 193 -8.88 3.39 -1.41
C LEU A 193 -8.31 3.31 -2.83
N ILE A 194 -7.47 2.31 -3.14
CA ILE A 194 -6.90 2.16 -4.48
C ILE A 194 -8.01 2.03 -5.51
N HIS A 195 -9.01 1.20 -5.25
CA HIS A 195 -10.16 1.06 -6.14
C HIS A 195 -10.94 2.36 -6.35
N SER A 196 -11.00 3.25 -5.35
CA SER A 196 -11.66 4.56 -5.48
C SER A 196 -10.86 5.61 -6.26
N LEU A 197 -9.55 5.40 -6.42
CA LEU A 197 -8.63 6.32 -7.09
C LEU A 197 -8.27 5.91 -8.53
N LEU A 198 -8.61 4.67 -8.92
CA LEU A 198 -8.45 4.13 -10.27
C LEU A 198 -9.70 4.38 -11.11
#